data_AF-A0A2A4S4E0-F1
#
_entry.id   AF-A0A2A4S4E0-F1
#
_cell.length_a   1.000
_cell.length_b   1.000
_cell.length_c   1.000
_cell.angle_alpha   90.00
_cell.angle_beta   90.00
_cell.angle_gamma   90.00
#
_symmetry.space_group_name_H-M   'P 1'
#
loop_
_entity.id
_entity.type
_entity.pdbx_description
1 polymer ?
#
loop_
_entity_poly.entity_id
_entity_poly.type
_entity_poly.pdbx_seq_one_letter_code
_entity_poly.pdbx_strand_id
1 'polypeptide(L)'
;MGPYLLQVNADPTAYLVANWLAVISHVVGLPVALGFYQVLRRWGAMLWVGVLALVLGSLFFIAANIMFRAFAYELGSRYVAASEATRPALEVLASTLYQTGLFLDLIAHELFFSIGIGLFSLAIFRTSVAPKWVGWFGMFGAVAAGGFSLLTLPIIVGWIVAPEPVVVLASGVMIVGMLAAYGWIVVMGIVLLRQREPVTLAT
;
A
#
# COMPACT_ATOMS: atom_id res chain seq x y z
N MET A 1 -23.88 -4.25 8.04
CA MET A 1 -22.65 -3.53 8.46
C MET A 1 -22.69 -3.17 9.94
N GLY A 2 -23.85 -3.14 10.59
CA GLY A 2 -24.01 -2.80 12.01
C GLY A 2 -23.07 -3.51 13.00
N PRO A 3 -22.95 -4.86 12.99
CA PRO A 3 -22.05 -5.57 13.90
C PRO A 3 -20.57 -5.13 13.79
N TYR A 4 -20.12 -4.82 12.58
CA TYR A 4 -18.75 -4.37 12.32
C TYR A 4 -18.52 -2.94 12.82
N LEU A 5 -19.49 -2.04 12.66
CA LEU A 5 -19.44 -0.70 13.25
C LEU A 5 -19.39 -0.74 14.78
N LEU A 6 -20.12 -1.66 15.41
CA LEU A 6 -20.07 -1.87 16.86
C LEU A 6 -18.71 -2.39 17.33
N GLN A 7 -18.14 -3.36 16.61
CA GLN A 7 -16.81 -3.90 16.90
C GLN A 7 -15.72 -2.83 16.82
N VAL A 8 -15.73 -2.03 15.75
CA VAL A 8 -14.74 -0.97 15.54
C VAL A 8 -14.89 0.16 16.56
N ASN A 9 -16.11 0.48 16.99
CA ASN A 9 -16.34 1.46 18.05
C ASN A 9 -15.87 0.97 19.43
N ALA A 10 -15.85 -0.35 19.67
CA ALA A 10 -15.44 -0.92 20.96
C ALA A 10 -13.93 -0.81 21.21
N ASP A 11 -13.10 -0.92 20.16
CA ASP A 11 -11.65 -0.69 20.25
C ASP A 11 -11.12 0.06 19.01
N PRO A 12 -11.26 1.40 18.98
CA PRO A 12 -10.88 2.20 17.82
C PRO A 12 -9.37 2.44 17.75
N THR A 13 -8.63 2.25 18.84
CA THR A 13 -7.26 2.79 18.99
C THR A 13 -6.28 2.14 18.03
N ALA A 14 -6.24 0.80 18.00
CA ALA A 14 -5.34 0.06 17.14
C ALA A 14 -5.62 0.36 15.65
N TYR A 15 -6.91 0.43 15.29
CA TYR A 15 -7.35 0.74 13.93
C TYR A 15 -6.96 2.17 13.50
N LEU A 16 -7.10 3.14 14.40
CA LEU A 16 -6.72 4.53 14.15
C LEU A 16 -5.22 4.70 13.99
N VAL A 17 -4.43 4.08 14.86
CA VAL A 17 -2.97 4.14 14.81
C VAL A 17 -2.48 3.53 13.50
N ALA A 18 -2.98 2.35 13.12
CA ALA A 18 -2.61 1.68 11.88
C ALA A 18 -2.90 2.56 10.64
N ASN A 19 -4.11 3.11 10.52
CA ASN A 19 -4.48 3.96 9.38
C ASN A 19 -3.67 5.26 9.33
N TRP A 20 -3.37 5.87 10.49
CA TRP A 20 -2.53 7.07 10.52
C TRP A 20 -1.08 6.78 10.14
N LEU A 21 -0.51 5.69 10.63
CA LEU A 21 0.83 5.24 10.24
C LEU A 21 0.88 4.92 8.74
N ALA A 22 -0.17 4.33 8.17
CA ALA A 22 -0.29 4.12 6.74
C ALA A 22 -0.28 5.46 5.97
N VAL A 23 -1.10 6.44 6.37
CA VAL A 23 -1.11 7.77 5.75
C VAL A 23 0.26 8.44 5.84
N ILE A 24 0.85 8.50 7.03
CA ILE A 24 2.14 9.17 7.28
C ILE A 24 3.25 8.49 6.48
N SER A 25 3.31 7.17 6.46
CA SER A 25 4.34 6.43 5.72
C SER A 25 4.29 6.72 4.22
N HIS A 26 3.10 6.89 3.65
CA HIS A 26 2.95 7.19 2.22
C HIS A 26 3.28 8.65 1.91
N VAL A 27 2.89 9.59 2.78
CA VAL A 27 3.29 11.01 2.65
C VAL A 27 4.81 11.16 2.70
N VAL A 28 5.46 10.55 3.70
CA VAL A 28 6.93 10.58 3.84
C VAL A 28 7.61 9.75 2.75
N GLY A 29 6.92 8.77 2.19
CA GLY A 29 7.40 7.94 1.08
C GLY A 29 7.39 8.64 -0.27
N LEU A 30 6.59 9.69 -0.49
CA LEU A 30 6.48 10.36 -1.79
C LEU A 30 7.83 10.82 -2.38
N PRO A 31 8.75 11.46 -1.62
CA PRO A 31 10.06 11.86 -2.14
C PRO A 31 10.96 10.69 -2.53
N VAL A 32 10.71 9.48 -2.02
CA VAL A 32 11.51 8.28 -2.33
C VAL A 32 11.45 7.95 -3.81
N ALA A 33 10.28 8.09 -4.45
CA ALA A 33 10.11 7.84 -5.88
C ALA A 33 11.02 8.76 -6.72
N LEU A 34 11.14 10.03 -6.32
CA LEU A 34 12.04 10.99 -6.96
C LEU A 34 13.52 10.65 -6.71
N GLY A 35 13.86 10.24 -5.49
CA GLY A 35 15.20 9.77 -5.13
C GLY A 35 15.64 8.58 -5.99
N PHE A 36 14.79 7.57 -6.12
CA PHE A 36 15.06 6.40 -6.96
C PHE A 36 15.18 6.79 -8.44
N TYR A 37 14.31 7.67 -8.94
CA TYR A 37 14.41 8.17 -10.31
C TYR A 37 15.77 8.81 -10.58
N GLN A 38 16.24 9.72 -9.72
CA GLN A 38 17.51 10.42 -9.93
C GLN A 38 18.69 9.46 -10.09
N VAL A 39 18.67 8.33 -9.38
CA VAL A 39 19.75 7.34 -9.42
C VAL A 39 19.60 6.37 -10.59
N LEU A 40 18.37 5.99 -10.94
CA LEU A 40 18.09 4.99 -11.98
C LEU A 40 17.75 5.60 -13.35
N ARG A 41 17.75 6.93 -13.49
CA ARG A 41 17.37 7.70 -14.71
C ARG A 41 18.06 7.27 -15.99
N ARG A 42 19.21 6.58 -15.90
CA ARG A 42 19.93 6.00 -17.06
C ARG A 42 19.08 4.99 -17.85
N TRP A 43 18.04 4.42 -17.24
CA TRP A 43 17.10 3.54 -17.95
C TRP A 43 16.14 4.29 -18.90
N GLY A 44 16.09 5.62 -18.81
CA GLY A 44 15.35 6.47 -19.74
C GLY A 44 13.93 6.82 -19.30
N ALA A 45 13.15 7.37 -20.23
CA ALA A 45 11.85 7.98 -19.96
C ALA A 45 10.81 7.02 -19.36
N MET A 46 10.94 5.71 -19.58
CA MET A 46 10.04 4.69 -19.02
C MET A 46 10.02 4.72 -17.48
N LEU A 47 11.10 5.14 -16.82
CA LEU A 47 11.15 5.22 -15.37
C LEU A 47 10.20 6.28 -14.79
N TRP A 48 9.78 7.27 -15.58
CA TRP A 48 8.73 8.20 -15.17
C TRP A 48 7.39 7.51 -14.95
N VAL A 49 7.10 6.43 -15.68
CA VAL A 49 5.90 5.61 -15.43
C VAL A 49 5.97 5.00 -14.03
N GLY A 50 7.13 4.48 -13.63
CA GLY A 50 7.35 3.96 -12.27
C GLY A 50 7.21 5.04 -11.19
N VAL A 51 7.73 6.24 -11.43
CA VAL A 51 7.55 7.39 -10.51
C VAL A 51 6.08 7.75 -10.36
N LEU A 52 5.38 7.95 -11.48
CA LEU A 52 3.96 8.31 -11.48
C LEU A 52 3.13 7.22 -10.80
N ALA A 53 3.44 5.95 -11.04
CA ALA A 53 2.74 4.84 -10.41
C ALA A 53 2.96 4.80 -8.89
N LEU A 54 4.19 4.99 -8.38
CA LEU A 54 4.43 5.10 -6.94
C LEU A 54 3.70 6.30 -6.32
N VAL A 55 3.75 7.47 -6.96
CA VAL A 55 3.11 8.68 -6.44
C VAL A 55 1.59 8.52 -6.43
N LEU A 56 0.99 8.14 -7.55
CA LEU A 56 -0.46 7.93 -7.65
C LEU A 56 -0.91 6.83 -6.70
N GLY A 57 -0.21 5.69 -6.67
CA GLY A 57 -0.50 4.60 -5.73
C GLY A 57 -0.46 5.09 -4.28
N SER A 58 0.50 5.93 -3.92
CA SER A 58 0.56 6.54 -2.59
C SER A 58 -0.63 7.44 -2.28
N LEU A 59 -1.05 8.25 -3.25
CA LEU A 59 -2.23 9.11 -3.09
C LEU A 59 -3.51 8.28 -2.95
N PHE A 60 -3.65 7.18 -3.69
CA PHE A 60 -4.76 6.25 -3.55
C PHE A 60 -4.75 5.54 -2.18
N PHE A 61 -3.59 5.13 -1.67
CA PHE A 61 -3.47 4.59 -0.31
C PHE A 61 -3.92 5.61 0.74
N ILE A 62 -3.46 6.86 0.62
CA ILE A 62 -3.86 7.94 1.53
C ILE A 62 -5.39 8.12 1.48
N ALA A 63 -5.98 8.19 0.29
CA ALA A 63 -7.42 8.34 0.12
C ALA A 63 -8.21 7.15 0.70
N ALA A 64 -7.77 5.92 0.43
CA ALA A 64 -8.38 4.70 0.98
C ALA A 64 -8.37 4.69 2.52
N ASN A 65 -7.22 5.00 3.13
CA ASN A 65 -7.08 5.06 4.58
C ASN A 65 -7.91 6.18 5.21
N ILE A 66 -8.09 7.31 4.53
CA ILE A 66 -9.02 8.36 4.99
C ILE A 66 -10.47 7.85 4.95
N MET A 67 -10.87 7.15 3.88
CA MET A 67 -12.22 6.55 3.78
C MET A 67 -12.47 5.52 4.89
N PHE A 68 -11.51 4.63 5.15
CA PHE A 68 -11.61 3.66 6.24
C PHE A 68 -11.71 4.32 7.61
N ARG A 69 -11.04 5.45 7.84
CA ARG A 69 -11.20 6.24 9.07
C ARG A 69 -12.58 6.88 9.19
N ALA A 70 -13.10 7.48 8.11
CA ALA A 70 -14.44 8.04 8.09
C ALA A 70 -15.50 6.96 8.37
N PHE A 71 -15.35 5.79 7.74
CA PHE A 71 -16.14 4.60 8.02
C PHE A 71 -16.06 4.17 9.50
N ALA A 72 -14.86 3.96 10.02
CA ALA A 72 -14.64 3.36 11.32
C ALA A 72 -15.06 4.26 12.48
N TYR A 73 -14.72 5.54 12.40
CA TYR A 73 -14.76 6.42 13.55
C TYR A 73 -15.95 7.38 13.52
N GLU A 74 -16.22 7.96 12.35
CA GLU A 74 -17.29 8.93 12.23
C GLU A 74 -18.66 8.25 12.16
N LEU A 75 -18.75 7.06 11.55
CA LEU A 75 -20.01 6.33 11.48
C LEU A 75 -20.25 5.38 12.65
N GLY A 76 -19.21 4.81 13.27
CA GLY A 76 -19.36 3.92 14.43
C GLY A 76 -20.07 4.61 15.60
N SER A 77 -19.55 5.77 16.00
CA SER A 77 -20.13 6.59 17.09
C SER A 77 -21.55 7.07 16.75
N ARG A 78 -21.79 7.54 15.52
CA ARG A 78 -23.12 7.95 15.04
C ARG A 78 -24.11 6.80 15.00
N TYR A 79 -23.67 5.58 14.67
CA TYR A 79 -24.51 4.39 14.62
C TYR A 79 -24.97 3.96 16.02
N VAL A 80 -24.07 4.01 17.01
CA VAL A 80 -24.40 3.73 18.41
C VAL A 80 -25.42 4.73 18.96
N ALA A 81 -25.26 6.02 18.63
CA ALA A 81 -26.16 7.08 19.05
C ALA A 81 -27.48 7.15 18.24
N ALA A 82 -27.58 6.42 17.11
CA ALA A 82 -28.74 6.49 16.23
C ALA A 82 -29.92 5.66 16.73
N SER A 83 -31.12 6.17 16.45
CA SER A 83 -32.37 5.44 16.62
C SER A 83 -32.48 4.27 15.63
N GLU A 84 -33.34 3.30 15.93
CA GLU A 84 -33.59 2.15 15.03
C GLU A 84 -34.01 2.58 13.62
N ALA A 85 -34.75 3.69 13.49
CA ALA A 85 -35.19 4.22 12.20
C ALA A 85 -34.02 4.78 11.36
N THR A 86 -32.96 5.30 11.99
CA THR A 86 -31.83 5.93 11.29
C THR A 86 -30.69 4.96 11.01
N ARG A 87 -30.56 3.88 11.78
CA ARG A 87 -29.51 2.87 11.62
C ARG A 87 -29.38 2.31 10.20
N PRO A 88 -30.45 1.94 9.48
CA PRO A 88 -30.34 1.40 8.12
C PRO A 88 -29.63 2.35 7.15
N ALA A 89 -29.93 3.66 7.22
CA ALA A 89 -29.29 4.66 6.37
C ALA A 89 -27.79 4.78 6.66
N LEU A 90 -27.39 4.72 7.93
CA LEU A 90 -25.99 4.73 8.34
C LEU A 90 -25.25 3.46 7.87
N GLU A 91 -25.91 2.30 7.87
CA GLU A 91 -25.30 1.06 7.36
C GLU A 91 -25.04 1.10 5.85
N VAL A 92 -25.94 1.70 5.07
CA VAL A 92 -25.75 1.90 3.63
C VAL A 92 -24.56 2.81 3.38
N LEU A 93 -24.51 3.98 4.05
CA LEU A 93 -23.40 4.91 3.93
C LEU A 93 -22.05 4.27 4.33
N ALA A 94 -22.06 3.52 5.44
CA ALA A 94 -20.89 2.80 5.92
C ALA A 94 -20.41 1.75 4.89
N SER A 95 -21.33 1.01 4.29
CA SER A 95 -21.03 0.07 3.21
C SER A 95 -20.40 0.78 2.02
N THR A 96 -20.98 1.89 1.56
CA THR A 96 -20.45 2.65 0.41
C THR A 96 -19.05 3.16 0.65
N LEU A 97 -18.77 3.75 1.82
CA LEU A 97 -17.43 4.25 2.16
C LEU A 97 -16.41 3.11 2.26
N TYR A 98 -16.79 2.00 2.91
CA TYR A 98 -15.92 0.84 3.03
C TYR A 98 -15.58 0.26 1.65
N GLN A 99 -16.59 0.02 0.81
CA GLN A 99 -16.39 -0.52 -0.55
C GLN A 99 -15.58 0.42 -1.44
N THR A 100 -15.80 1.73 -1.32
CA THR A 100 -15.01 2.73 -2.04
C THR A 100 -13.56 2.74 -1.56
N GLY A 101 -13.33 2.66 -0.24
CA GLY A 101 -12.01 2.52 0.35
C GLY A 101 -11.28 1.29 -0.18
N LEU A 102 -11.93 0.13 -0.21
CA LEU A 102 -11.37 -1.11 -0.76
C LEU A 102 -11.02 -1.00 -2.24
N PHE A 103 -11.86 -0.34 -3.04
CA PHE A 103 -11.58 -0.14 -4.46
C PHE A 103 -10.38 0.79 -4.69
N LEU A 104 -10.26 1.87 -3.91
CA LEU A 104 -9.10 2.75 -3.95
C LEU A 104 -7.84 2.00 -3.47
N ASP A 105 -7.96 1.15 -2.46
CA ASP A 105 -6.87 0.33 -1.94
C ASP A 105 -6.36 -0.68 -2.98
N LEU A 106 -7.26 -1.30 -3.75
CA LEU A 106 -6.89 -2.17 -4.87
C LEU A 106 -6.07 -1.42 -5.93
N ILE A 107 -6.56 -0.24 -6.35
CA ILE A 107 -5.84 0.60 -7.32
C ILE A 107 -4.47 1.01 -6.76
N ALA A 108 -4.42 1.34 -5.47
CA ALA A 108 -3.19 1.71 -4.79
C ALA A 108 -2.16 0.58 -4.82
N HIS A 109 -2.57 -0.66 -4.52
CA HIS A 109 -1.71 -1.84 -4.56
C HIS A 109 -1.10 -2.06 -5.95
N GLU A 110 -1.92 -1.99 -7.00
CA GLU A 110 -1.43 -2.20 -8.37
C GLU A 110 -0.47 -1.11 -8.82
N LEU A 111 -0.81 0.16 -8.57
CA LEU A 111 0.04 1.27 -8.98
C LEU A 111 1.35 1.30 -8.18
N PHE A 112 1.27 1.15 -6.86
CA PHE A 112 2.43 1.26 -6.00
C PHE A 112 3.33 0.03 -6.09
N PHE A 113 2.79 -1.17 -5.85
CA PHE A 113 3.58 -2.39 -5.79
C PHE A 113 3.85 -2.97 -7.18
N SER A 114 2.80 -3.32 -7.94
CA SER A 114 2.99 -4.01 -9.24
C SER A 114 3.77 -3.15 -10.23
N ILE A 115 3.30 -1.93 -10.47
CA ILE A 115 3.85 -1.07 -11.51
C ILE A 115 5.04 -0.26 -10.98
N GLY A 116 4.87 0.45 -9.85
CA GLY A 116 5.90 1.30 -9.27
C GLY A 116 7.16 0.51 -8.91
N ILE A 117 7.08 -0.34 -7.89
CA ILE A 117 8.22 -1.15 -7.44
C ILE A 117 8.69 -2.11 -8.54
N GLY A 118 7.76 -2.70 -9.31
CA GLY A 118 8.13 -3.59 -10.42
C GLY A 118 9.02 -2.92 -11.47
N LEU A 119 8.69 -1.70 -11.91
CA LEU A 119 9.50 -0.96 -12.86
C LEU A 119 10.84 -0.51 -12.28
N PHE A 120 10.90 -0.07 -11.03
CA PHE A 120 12.18 0.25 -10.38
C PHE A 120 13.07 -0.97 -10.20
N SER A 121 12.48 -2.13 -9.85
CA SER A 121 13.18 -3.40 -9.75
C SER A 121 13.72 -3.86 -11.10
N LEU A 122 12.93 -3.68 -12.17
CA LEU A 122 13.37 -3.94 -13.53
C LEU A 122 14.51 -3.02 -13.97
N ALA A 123 14.45 -1.75 -13.58
CA ALA A 123 15.51 -0.77 -13.85
C ALA A 123 16.85 -1.19 -13.22
N ILE A 124 16.84 -1.82 -12.04
CA ILE A 124 18.06 -2.36 -11.41
C ILE A 124 18.71 -3.41 -12.31
N PHE A 125 17.94 -4.36 -12.86
CA PHE A 125 18.49 -5.37 -13.77
C PHE A 125 19.06 -4.77 -15.05
N ARG A 126 18.48 -3.68 -15.55
CA ARG A 126 18.89 -3.02 -16.79
C ARG A 126 20.10 -2.12 -16.62
N THR A 127 20.19 -1.41 -15.49
CA THR A 127 21.22 -0.40 -15.27
C THR A 127 22.40 -0.92 -14.45
N SER A 128 22.22 -2.02 -13.71
CA SER A 128 23.19 -2.55 -12.75
C SER A 128 23.68 -1.53 -11.72
N VAL A 129 22.89 -0.47 -11.48
CA VAL A 129 23.19 0.57 -10.49
C VAL A 129 23.18 -0.01 -9.07
N ALA A 130 22.36 -1.04 -8.82
CA ALA A 130 22.36 -1.80 -7.57
C ALA A 130 22.63 -3.29 -7.87
N PRO A 131 23.05 -4.08 -6.86
CA PRO A 131 23.20 -5.52 -7.00
C PRO A 131 21.89 -6.19 -7.46
N LYS A 132 21.99 -7.18 -8.35
CA LYS A 132 20.81 -7.86 -8.94
C LYS A 132 19.88 -8.50 -7.91
N TRP A 133 20.40 -8.92 -6.75
CA TRP A 133 19.56 -9.46 -5.67
C TRP A 133 18.58 -8.42 -5.12
N VAL A 134 18.93 -7.12 -5.16
CA VAL A 134 18.02 -6.03 -4.77
C VAL A 134 16.88 -5.93 -5.78
N GLY A 135 17.17 -6.08 -7.08
CA GLY A 135 16.15 -6.17 -8.13
C GLY A 135 15.22 -7.36 -7.92
N TRP A 136 15.75 -8.54 -7.56
CA TRP A 136 14.93 -9.71 -7.27
C TRP A 136 14.05 -9.54 -6.03
N PHE A 137 14.60 -8.94 -4.98
CA PHE A 137 13.86 -8.69 -3.74
C PHE A 137 12.67 -7.76 -3.98
N GLY A 138 12.87 -6.68 -4.74
CA GLY A 138 11.78 -5.76 -5.11
C GLY A 138 10.77 -6.41 -6.06
N MET A 139 11.22 -7.23 -7.02
CA MET A 139 10.33 -7.96 -7.90
C MET A 139 9.44 -8.96 -7.14
N PHE A 140 10.00 -9.66 -6.15
CA PHE A 140 9.22 -10.52 -5.27
C PHE A 140 8.13 -9.72 -4.53
N GLY A 141 8.49 -8.58 -3.93
CA GLY A 141 7.52 -7.69 -3.30
C GLY A 141 6.45 -7.18 -4.26
N ALA A 142 6.84 -6.76 -5.47
CA ALA A 142 5.92 -6.28 -6.50
C ALA A 142 4.90 -7.34 -6.92
N VAL A 143 5.35 -8.59 -7.13
CA VAL A 143 4.46 -9.68 -7.52
C VAL A 143 3.59 -10.13 -6.34
N ALA A 144 4.15 -10.31 -5.15
CA ALA A 144 3.40 -10.82 -3.99
C ALA A 144 2.42 -9.80 -3.39
N ALA A 145 2.80 -8.51 -3.32
CA ALA A 145 1.95 -7.45 -2.78
C ALA A 145 1.00 -6.86 -3.82
N GLY A 146 1.48 -6.70 -5.05
CA GLY A 146 0.73 -6.09 -6.14
C GLY A 146 0.15 -7.14 -7.08
N GLY A 147 1.00 -7.87 -7.80
CA GLY A 147 0.56 -8.78 -8.87
C GLY A 147 -0.45 -9.85 -8.42
N PHE A 148 -0.34 -10.33 -7.17
CA PHE A 148 -1.31 -11.26 -6.57
C PHE A 148 -2.54 -10.55 -5.99
N SER A 149 -2.52 -9.24 -5.79
CA SER A 149 -3.62 -8.47 -5.19
C SER A 149 -4.90 -8.53 -6.02
N LEU A 150 -4.81 -8.54 -7.36
CA LEU A 150 -5.98 -8.77 -8.23
C LEU A 150 -6.69 -10.10 -7.96
N LEU A 151 -5.97 -11.11 -7.46
CA LEU A 151 -6.51 -12.43 -7.14
C LEU A 151 -6.93 -12.52 -5.67
N THR A 152 -6.10 -12.01 -4.78
CA THR A 152 -6.26 -12.18 -3.33
C THR A 152 -7.20 -11.14 -2.73
N LEU A 153 -7.16 -9.89 -3.18
CA LEU A 153 -7.92 -8.81 -2.56
C LEU A 153 -9.44 -9.02 -2.70
N PRO A 154 -9.99 -9.42 -3.87
CA PRO A 154 -11.42 -9.74 -3.97
C PRO A 154 -11.86 -10.88 -3.03
N ILE A 155 -10.98 -11.83 -2.74
CA ILE A 155 -11.23 -12.92 -1.79
C ILE A 155 -11.20 -12.39 -0.34
N ILE A 156 -10.16 -11.62 0.00
CA ILE A 156 -9.93 -11.07 1.35
C ILE A 156 -11.07 -10.14 1.76
N VAL A 157 -11.56 -9.32 0.82
CA VAL A 157 -12.61 -8.33 1.09
C VAL A 157 -14.03 -8.90 0.95
N GLY A 158 -14.16 -10.18 0.58
CA GLY A 158 -15.42 -10.89 0.49
C GLY A 158 -16.25 -10.60 -0.78
N TRP A 159 -15.64 -10.05 -1.83
CA TRP A 159 -16.28 -9.98 -3.16
C TRP A 159 -16.37 -11.36 -3.82
N ILE A 160 -15.41 -12.23 -3.53
CA ILE A 160 -15.40 -13.63 -3.94
C ILE A 160 -15.46 -14.50 -2.69
N VAL A 161 -16.45 -15.40 -2.64
CA VAL A 161 -16.55 -16.38 -1.55
C VAL A 161 -15.51 -17.47 -1.76
N ALA A 162 -14.64 -17.68 -0.77
CA ALA A 162 -13.63 -18.73 -0.78
C ALA A 162 -13.61 -19.47 0.56
N PRO A 163 -13.15 -20.74 0.59
CA PRO A 163 -12.92 -21.47 1.84
C PRO A 163 -11.92 -20.75 2.74
N GLU A 164 -12.11 -20.84 4.06
CA GLU A 164 -11.26 -20.15 5.06
C GLU A 164 -9.75 -20.39 4.88
N PRO A 165 -9.26 -21.60 4.55
CA PRO A 165 -7.84 -21.81 4.26
C PRO A 165 -7.30 -20.98 3.09
N VAL A 166 -8.14 -20.71 2.07
CA VAL A 166 -7.77 -19.88 0.91
C VAL A 166 -7.69 -18.41 1.30
N VAL A 167 -8.62 -17.94 2.14
CA VAL A 167 -8.61 -16.57 2.66
C VAL A 167 -7.34 -16.34 3.50
N VAL A 168 -7.02 -17.26 4.40
CA VAL A 168 -5.82 -17.20 5.24
C VAL A 168 -4.54 -17.17 4.39
N LEU A 169 -4.44 -18.05 3.39
CA LEU A 169 -3.31 -18.06 2.47
C LEU A 169 -3.19 -16.75 1.68
N ALA A 170 -4.31 -16.26 1.14
CA ALA A 170 -4.36 -15.01 0.38
C ALA A 170 -3.89 -13.81 1.23
N SER A 171 -4.38 -13.70 2.46
CA SER A 171 -3.93 -12.68 3.42
C SER A 171 -2.44 -12.82 3.76
N GLY A 172 -1.97 -14.05 3.98
CA GLY A 172 -0.57 -14.31 4.30
C GLY A 172 0.39 -13.89 3.17
N VAL A 173 0.07 -14.25 1.92
CA VAL A 173 0.87 -13.86 0.74
C VAL A 173 0.93 -12.34 0.61
N MET A 174 -0.21 -11.66 0.75
CA MET A 174 -0.29 -10.21 0.66
C MET A 174 0.56 -9.52 1.74
N ILE A 175 0.45 -9.95 3.00
CA ILE A 175 1.24 -9.41 4.12
C ILE A 175 2.73 -9.59 3.88
N VAL A 176 3.17 -10.81 3.52
CA VAL A 176 4.59 -11.09 3.24
C VAL A 176 5.09 -10.27 2.06
N GLY A 177 4.28 -10.13 1.02
CA GLY A 177 4.59 -9.30 -0.14
C GLY A 177 4.78 -7.83 0.25
N MET A 178 3.84 -7.26 1.02
CA MET A 178 3.92 -5.87 1.47
C MET A 178 5.17 -5.63 2.32
N LEU A 179 5.46 -6.53 3.26
CA LEU A 179 6.67 -6.45 4.08
C LEU A 179 7.94 -6.53 3.22
N ALA A 180 7.98 -7.39 2.21
CA ALA A 180 9.09 -7.46 1.27
C ALA A 180 9.23 -6.18 0.44
N ALA A 181 8.12 -5.61 -0.03
CA ALA A 181 8.10 -4.35 -0.78
C ALA A 181 8.63 -3.17 0.05
N TYR A 182 8.14 -3.00 1.30
CA TYR A 182 8.65 -1.95 2.19
C TYR A 182 10.10 -2.19 2.61
N GLY A 183 10.46 -3.45 2.90
CA GLY A 183 11.85 -3.84 3.17
C GLY A 183 12.76 -3.53 1.99
N TRP A 184 12.29 -3.73 0.76
CA TRP A 184 13.04 -3.40 -0.45
C TRP A 184 13.31 -1.90 -0.57
N ILE A 185 12.34 -1.04 -0.25
CA ILE A 185 12.54 0.41 -0.24
C ILE A 185 13.70 0.80 0.69
N VAL A 186 13.71 0.23 1.91
CA VAL A 186 14.76 0.46 2.92
C VAL A 186 16.12 -0.05 2.42
N VAL A 187 16.17 -1.29 1.93
CA VAL A 187 17.38 -1.91 1.40
C VAL A 187 17.96 -1.10 0.25
N MET A 188 17.11 -0.66 -0.68
CA MET A 188 17.52 0.17 -1.81
C MET A 188 18.10 1.50 -1.33
N GLY A 189 17.45 2.16 -0.37
CA GLY A 189 17.98 3.37 0.27
C GLY A 189 19.38 3.16 0.85
N ILE A 190 19.59 2.08 1.61
CA ILE A 190 20.90 1.75 2.21
C ILE A 190 21.95 1.49 1.13
N VAL A 191 21.62 0.71 0.10
CA VAL A 191 22.55 0.39 -0.99
C VAL A 191 22.97 1.65 -1.74
N LEU A 192 22.02 2.54 -2.02
CA LEU A 192 22.29 3.81 -2.71
C LEU A 192 23.13 4.77 -1.86
N LEU A 193 22.91 4.82 -0.55
CA LEU A 193 23.73 5.64 0.36
C LEU A 193 25.17 5.12 0.43
N ARG A 194 25.38 3.80 0.48
CA ARG A 194 26.73 3.20 0.51
C ARG A 194 27.53 3.41 -0.77
N GLN A 195 26.86 3.66 -1.89
CA GLN A 195 27.52 3.99 -3.16
C GLN A 195 27.99 5.45 -3.23
N ARG A 196 27.61 6.31 -2.28
CA ARG A 196 27.84 7.76 -2.35
C ARG A 196 29.07 8.29 -1.57
N GLU A 197 29.89 7.46 -0.91
CA GLU A 197 31.04 8.00 -0.14
C GLU A 197 32.37 7.21 -0.25
N PRO A 198 33.53 7.88 -0.07
CA PRO A 198 33.71 9.26 0.45
C PRO A 198 34.19 10.29 -0.57
N VAL A 199 33.77 11.55 -0.38
CA VAL A 199 34.46 12.72 -0.92
C VAL A 199 35.88 12.70 -0.36
N THR A 200 36.84 12.25 -1.16
CA THR A 200 38.25 12.52 -0.90
C THR A 200 38.44 14.02 -1.00
N LEU A 201 38.47 14.70 0.15
CA LEU A 201 39.09 16.02 0.26
C LEU A 201 40.54 15.81 -0.14
N ALA A 202 40.87 16.15 -1.39
CA ALA A 202 42.24 16.20 -1.85
C ALA A 202 42.94 17.30 -1.04
N THR A 203 43.75 16.86 -0.08
CA THR A 203 44.79 17.68 0.57
C THR A 203 45.95 17.91 -0.39
#